data_AF-A0A945RZS5-F1
#
_entry.id   AF-A0A945RZS5-F1
#
_cell.length_a   1.000
_cell.length_b   1.000
_cell.length_c   1.000
_cell.angle_alpha   90.00
_cell.angle_beta   90.00
_cell.angle_gamma   90.00
#
_symmetry.space_group_name_H-M   'P 1'
#
loop_
_entity.id
_entity.type
_entity.pdbx_description
1 polymer ?
#
loop_
_entity_poly.entity_id
_entity_poly.type
_entity_poly.pdbx_seq_one_letter_code
_entity_poly.pdbx_strand_id
1 'polypeptide(L)'
;MVESTRAGMALLGLGGERPGVVALSGDGRHLARVAELDEGNSVYALDAAPDALSLLLGSRGGSVHSVPLPSDSDPRAGGAVGAATGLSSFPSVGAPVLSVCHMGEHGAVVASLHGAFLLPTGDANAERVILETEGREVCALQRLGPLSLAGLTTDGHLLTWSLPGPALEAGIAAEEPPDCWALVALVYDVARGAIFYPGRSGTLVKWEPGERGVETAPAHDRGWCALCACGEQLVTVGRSDGRLTVWDLDSLIPIEHVNGAPNTVAACRHGLPTDRRLLLIDTHGAARLATLESGSLSATVVAVRDCRTVWALDDRRLHATTRAEAAKAAHRVTLQIMSLRDKGDLNRVAVLHTELENLGYAHVSLALKAEQARKERNEIQELRVREQLTMAMGGTEPLGRDLALRYAQLLEKHWQLDAAVSIQAQLQALWPSLSLPWDADTLTTRSAAAAQTDALVVPDIPVSAVMAASRVTGRPLAGRWVCASGRPLVCREGTLTVHDIHHHVQDRTSGAEAVGVLKELGTLRIVSREGVRSAEVLLLSEDRSQGNEAWQLGIEVTPAGSDSVVTVMAVVRPALLRDSARVSARLEQEGRTLEAIATQFLNGLGRVVTESLRRAITVRASCRRRGNQQ
;
A
#
# COMPACT_ATOMS: atom_id res chain seq x y z
N MET A 1 2.21 22.13 1.72
CA MET A 1 1.29 23.30 1.57
C MET A 1 1.77 24.34 0.54
N VAL A 2 2.84 24.07 -0.24
CA VAL A 2 3.36 25.00 -1.28
C VAL A 2 3.05 24.49 -2.71
N GLU A 3 2.42 23.32 -2.85
CA GLU A 3 2.10 22.66 -4.15
C GLU A 3 0.82 23.20 -4.83
N SER A 4 0.14 24.18 -4.24
CA SER A 4 -1.22 24.59 -4.62
C SER A 4 -1.32 25.53 -5.83
N THR A 5 -0.22 26.15 -6.27
CA THR A 5 -0.27 27.32 -7.16
C THR A 5 -0.10 26.97 -8.64
N ARG A 6 0.61 25.88 -8.97
CA ARG A 6 0.67 25.32 -10.33
C ARG A 6 -0.50 24.38 -10.65
N ALA A 7 -1.08 23.77 -9.62
CA ALA A 7 -2.29 22.96 -9.75
C ALA A 7 -3.43 23.83 -10.31
N GLY A 8 -3.93 23.46 -11.49
CA GLY A 8 -5.00 24.18 -12.17
C GLY A 8 -4.59 25.32 -13.10
N MET A 9 -3.30 25.57 -13.33
CA MET A 9 -2.84 26.49 -14.37
C MET A 9 -3.12 25.92 -15.78
N ALA A 10 -3.58 26.79 -16.69
CA ALA A 10 -3.74 26.45 -18.11
C ALA A 10 -2.82 27.31 -18.98
N LEU A 11 -2.31 26.74 -20.07
CA LEU A 11 -1.43 27.39 -21.03
C LEU A 11 -2.16 27.52 -22.37
N LEU A 12 -2.14 28.73 -22.93
CA LEU A 12 -2.81 29.07 -24.19
C LEU A 12 -1.75 29.38 -25.25
N GLY A 13 -1.78 28.63 -26.35
CA GLY A 13 -0.99 28.91 -27.54
C GLY A 13 -1.65 29.99 -28.38
N LEU A 14 -0.91 31.04 -28.70
CA LEU A 14 -1.39 32.24 -29.39
C LEU A 14 -0.90 32.29 -30.84
N GLY A 15 -1.74 32.85 -31.71
CA GLY A 15 -1.40 33.23 -33.07
C GLY A 15 -1.55 34.73 -33.33
N GLY A 16 -1.75 35.09 -34.60
CA GLY A 16 -1.96 36.47 -35.01
C GLY A 16 -0.66 37.29 -35.07
N GLU A 17 -0.77 38.59 -34.81
CA GLU A 17 0.36 39.54 -34.86
C GLU A 17 1.37 39.33 -33.72
N ARG A 18 0.95 38.70 -32.62
CA ARG A 18 1.80 38.46 -31.44
C ARG A 18 1.73 37.01 -30.98
N PRO A 19 2.25 36.06 -31.78
CA PRO A 19 2.22 34.64 -31.43
C PRO A 19 3.10 34.34 -30.21
N GLY A 20 2.79 33.25 -29.51
CA GLY A 20 3.50 32.88 -28.28
C GLY A 20 2.63 32.09 -27.32
N VAL A 21 2.93 32.18 -26.03
CA VAL A 21 2.21 31.44 -24.98
C VAL A 21 1.85 32.37 -23.83
N VAL A 22 0.62 32.24 -23.34
CA VAL A 22 0.18 32.87 -22.09
C VAL A 22 -0.29 31.81 -21.10
N ALA A 23 0.02 32.01 -19.83
CA ALA A 23 -0.48 31.21 -18.72
C ALA A 23 -1.69 31.90 -18.09
N LEU A 24 -2.75 31.12 -17.84
CA LEU A 24 -3.92 31.49 -17.06
C LEU A 24 -3.82 30.81 -15.69
N SER A 25 -3.79 31.61 -14.62
CA SER A 25 -3.78 31.13 -13.23
C SER A 25 -5.01 30.29 -12.90
N GLY A 26 -4.92 29.36 -11.94
CA GLY A 26 -6.01 28.44 -11.59
C GLY A 26 -7.28 29.08 -11.02
N ASP A 27 -7.25 30.37 -10.67
CA ASP A 27 -8.43 31.16 -10.32
C ASP A 27 -9.13 31.78 -11.54
N GLY A 28 -8.54 31.64 -12.74
CA GLY A 28 -9.04 32.16 -14.00
C GLY A 28 -8.89 33.67 -14.19
N ARG A 29 -8.15 34.38 -13.31
CA ARG A 29 -8.13 35.85 -13.29
C ARG A 29 -6.85 36.47 -13.80
N HIS A 30 -5.71 35.80 -13.62
CA HIS A 30 -4.41 36.35 -13.95
C HIS A 30 -3.84 35.71 -15.22
N LEU A 31 -3.36 36.56 -16.11
CA LEU A 31 -2.71 36.19 -17.36
C LEU A 31 -1.26 36.65 -17.34
N ALA A 32 -0.33 35.72 -17.59
CA ALA A 32 1.09 36.02 -17.69
C ALA A 32 1.63 35.57 -19.05
N ARG A 33 2.41 36.41 -19.73
CA ARG A 33 3.10 36.03 -20.96
C ARG A 33 4.28 35.13 -20.60
N VAL A 34 4.29 33.91 -21.14
CA VAL A 34 5.35 32.91 -20.93
C VAL A 34 6.39 32.97 -22.05
N ALA A 35 5.92 33.13 -23.28
CA ALA A 35 6.79 33.22 -24.46
C ALA A 35 6.20 34.16 -25.52
N GLU A 36 7.07 34.77 -26.32
CA GLU A 36 6.72 35.57 -27.51
C GLU A 36 7.56 35.07 -28.68
N LEU A 37 6.91 34.91 -29.83
CA LEU A 37 7.52 34.44 -31.08
C LEU A 37 7.32 35.51 -32.16
N ASP A 38 8.13 35.41 -33.21
CA ASP A 38 8.00 36.28 -34.38
C ASP A 38 6.69 36.04 -35.13
N GLU A 39 6.19 37.08 -35.79
CA GLU A 39 5.00 37.02 -36.63
C GLU A 39 5.05 35.84 -37.62
N GLY A 40 3.91 35.18 -37.82
CA GLY A 40 3.83 33.96 -38.64
C GLY A 40 4.07 32.65 -37.87
N ASN A 41 4.68 32.69 -36.69
CA ASN A 41 4.94 31.51 -35.85
C ASN A 41 3.82 31.24 -34.84
N SER A 42 2.57 31.21 -35.30
CA SER A 42 1.42 30.84 -34.44
C SER A 42 1.64 29.48 -33.77
N VAL A 43 1.35 29.39 -32.46
CA VAL A 43 1.60 28.20 -31.65
C VAL A 43 0.40 27.25 -31.70
N TYR A 44 0.60 26.04 -32.23
CA TYR A 44 -0.46 25.02 -32.35
C TYR A 44 -0.22 23.79 -31.47
N ALA A 45 1.03 23.55 -31.08
CA ALA A 45 1.42 22.38 -30.30
C ALA A 45 2.10 22.79 -28.99
N LEU A 46 1.66 22.19 -27.88
CA LEU A 46 2.18 22.41 -26.53
C LEU A 46 2.26 21.06 -25.80
N ASP A 47 3.36 20.82 -25.08
CA ASP A 47 3.46 19.73 -24.11
C ASP A 47 4.47 20.08 -23.01
N ALA A 48 4.20 19.70 -21.77
CA ALA A 48 5.12 19.97 -20.67
C ALA A 48 6.10 18.82 -20.44
N ALA A 49 7.29 19.17 -19.95
CA ALA A 49 8.23 18.20 -19.44
C ALA A 49 7.59 17.32 -18.35
N PRO A 50 8.04 16.06 -18.19
CA PRO A 50 7.54 15.18 -17.14
C PRO A 50 7.62 15.81 -15.73
N ASP A 51 8.68 16.57 -15.44
CA ASP A 51 8.87 17.28 -14.17
C ASP A 51 8.03 18.58 -14.04
N ALA A 52 7.28 18.94 -15.08
CA ALA A 52 6.51 20.18 -15.18
C ALA A 52 7.34 21.45 -14.94
N LEU A 53 8.64 21.43 -15.23
CA LEU A 53 9.53 22.59 -15.09
C LEU A 53 9.70 23.36 -16.40
N SER A 54 9.48 22.73 -17.55
CA SER A 54 9.56 23.37 -18.85
C SER A 54 8.39 22.99 -19.76
N LEU A 55 8.16 23.83 -20.76
CA LEU A 55 7.13 23.72 -21.76
C LEU A 55 7.79 23.63 -23.14
N LEU A 56 7.47 22.56 -23.87
CA LEU A 56 7.80 22.42 -25.28
C LEU A 56 6.69 23.04 -26.11
N LEU A 57 7.06 23.84 -27.12
CA LEU A 57 6.14 24.50 -28.02
C LEU A 57 6.54 24.34 -29.48
N GLY A 58 5.55 24.08 -30.32
CA GLY A 58 5.68 23.92 -31.77
C GLY A 58 4.86 24.96 -32.52
N SER A 59 5.48 25.59 -33.52
CA SER A 59 4.86 26.68 -34.28
C SER A 59 4.49 26.29 -35.71
N ARG A 60 3.64 27.12 -36.32
CA ARG A 60 3.27 27.05 -37.74
C ARG A 60 4.48 27.22 -38.67
N GLY A 61 5.51 27.96 -38.27
CA GLY A 61 6.72 28.16 -39.06
C GLY A 61 7.72 27.00 -38.97
N GLY A 62 7.43 25.96 -38.18
CA GLY A 62 8.34 24.84 -37.98
C GLY A 62 9.40 25.05 -36.91
N SER A 63 9.25 26.10 -36.10
CA SER A 63 10.12 26.34 -34.96
C SER A 63 9.65 25.53 -33.75
N VAL A 64 10.62 25.00 -33.00
CA VAL A 64 10.41 24.20 -31.79
C VAL A 64 11.26 24.79 -30.68
N HIS A 65 10.62 25.14 -29.57
CA HIS A 65 11.30 25.77 -28.44
C HIS A 65 10.94 25.09 -27.13
N SER A 66 11.86 25.12 -26.17
CA SER A 66 11.56 24.79 -24.77
C SER A 66 11.73 26.04 -23.91
N VAL A 67 10.77 26.26 -23.02
CA VAL A 67 10.69 27.47 -22.19
C VAL A 67 10.45 27.05 -20.75
N PRO A 68 11.20 27.60 -19.77
CA PRO A 68 10.94 27.31 -18.37
C PRO A 68 9.54 27.81 -17.97
N LEU A 69 8.81 26.97 -17.22
CA LEU A 69 7.54 27.36 -16.65
C LEU A 69 7.79 28.21 -15.38
N PRO A 70 7.02 29.29 -15.17
CA PRO A 70 7.21 30.18 -14.02
C PRO A 70 7.10 29.40 -12.69
N SER A 71 8.01 29.66 -11.76
CA SER A 71 8.02 29.07 -10.41
C SER A 71 7.33 29.95 -9.39
N ASP A 72 6.71 29.33 -8.37
CA ASP A 72 6.00 30.03 -7.29
C ASP A 72 6.92 30.95 -6.45
N SER A 73 8.23 30.79 -6.59
CA SER A 73 9.26 31.56 -5.91
C SER A 73 9.70 32.85 -6.62
N ASP A 74 9.11 33.22 -7.76
CA ASP A 74 9.48 34.45 -8.48
C ASP A 74 8.48 35.60 -8.19
N PRO A 75 8.77 36.50 -7.21
CA PRO A 75 7.88 37.59 -6.80
C PRO A 75 7.72 38.71 -7.84
N ARG A 76 8.28 38.55 -9.05
CA ARG A 76 8.19 39.53 -10.15
C ARG A 76 6.93 39.37 -11.01
N ALA A 77 6.06 38.39 -10.75
CA ALA A 77 4.82 38.15 -11.49
C ALA A 77 3.76 39.28 -11.40
N GLY A 78 4.00 40.36 -10.65
CA GLY A 78 3.16 41.55 -10.57
C GLY A 78 3.56 42.72 -11.48
N GLY A 79 4.67 42.62 -12.23
CA GLY A 79 5.16 43.68 -13.11
C GLY A 79 5.46 43.14 -14.50
N ALA A 80 5.13 43.92 -15.54
CA ALA A 80 5.32 43.57 -16.95
C ALA A 80 6.63 42.80 -17.18
N VAL A 81 6.51 41.49 -17.39
CA VAL A 81 7.62 40.58 -17.64
C VAL A 81 8.13 40.90 -19.04
N GLY A 82 9.30 41.56 -19.12
CA GLY A 82 10.08 41.62 -20.34
C GLY A 82 10.37 40.19 -20.83
N ALA A 83 10.32 39.99 -22.15
CA ALA A 83 10.46 38.71 -22.84
C ALA A 83 11.41 37.72 -22.14
N ALA A 84 10.90 36.50 -21.89
CA ALA A 84 11.59 35.47 -21.12
C ALA A 84 13.02 35.20 -21.63
N THR A 85 14.01 35.45 -20.76
CA THR A 85 15.46 35.30 -21.02
C THR A 85 15.94 33.84 -21.02
N GLY A 86 15.11 32.89 -21.43
CA GLY A 86 15.38 31.45 -21.27
C GLY A 86 14.80 30.53 -22.35
N LEU A 87 14.50 31.06 -23.53
CA LEU A 87 14.00 30.28 -24.66
C LEU A 87 15.14 29.43 -25.24
N SER A 88 15.11 28.11 -25.07
CA SER A 88 16.02 27.21 -25.77
C SER A 88 15.37 26.78 -27.09
N SER A 89 16.11 26.93 -28.20
CA SER A 89 15.62 26.52 -29.53
C SER A 89 16.18 25.17 -29.90
N PHE A 90 15.33 24.31 -30.44
CA PHE A 90 15.75 23.13 -31.18
C PHE A 90 15.99 23.50 -32.65
N PRO A 91 16.67 22.62 -33.42
CA PRO A 91 16.72 22.74 -34.87
C PRO A 91 15.31 22.86 -35.46
N SER A 92 15.14 23.77 -36.43
CA SER A 92 13.87 23.89 -37.16
C SER A 92 13.58 22.61 -37.92
N VAL A 93 12.32 22.17 -37.88
CA VAL A 93 11.85 21.01 -38.68
C VAL A 93 11.48 21.40 -40.12
N GLY A 94 11.46 22.71 -40.43
CA GLY A 94 11.25 23.24 -41.78
C GLY A 94 9.84 23.05 -42.35
N ALA A 95 8.88 22.65 -41.51
CA ALA A 95 7.46 22.51 -41.84
C ALA A 95 6.59 22.80 -40.61
N PRO A 96 5.31 23.18 -40.80
CA PRO A 96 4.38 23.37 -39.70
C PRO A 96 4.38 22.21 -38.71
N VAL A 97 4.55 22.53 -37.43
CA VAL A 97 4.47 21.56 -36.34
C VAL A 97 3.00 21.26 -36.03
N LEU A 98 2.63 19.99 -36.06
CA LEU A 98 1.28 19.51 -35.76
C LEU A 98 1.16 19.08 -34.30
N SER A 99 2.20 18.44 -33.76
CA SER A 99 2.21 17.97 -32.38
C SER A 99 3.64 17.90 -31.83
N VAL A 100 3.77 18.05 -30.52
CA VAL A 100 5.04 17.93 -29.79
C VAL A 100 4.84 17.05 -28.58
N CYS A 101 5.87 16.30 -28.20
CA CYS A 101 5.86 15.43 -27.02
C CYS A 101 7.21 15.52 -26.31
N HIS A 102 7.21 15.92 -25.04
CA HIS A 102 8.43 16.06 -24.27
C HIS A 102 8.82 14.73 -23.60
N MET A 103 10.01 14.23 -23.89
CA MET A 103 10.53 12.94 -23.41
C MET A 103 11.55 13.10 -22.26
N GLY A 104 11.43 14.17 -21.46
CA GLY A 104 12.38 14.49 -20.40
C GLY A 104 13.82 14.66 -20.91
N GLU A 105 14.76 13.97 -20.28
CA GLU A 105 16.18 14.01 -20.64
C GLU A 105 16.46 13.47 -22.05
N HIS A 106 15.55 12.67 -22.61
CA HIS A 106 15.70 12.06 -23.93
C HIS A 106 15.38 13.00 -25.10
N GLY A 107 14.87 14.21 -24.82
CA GLY A 107 14.61 15.24 -25.82
C GLY A 107 13.14 15.50 -26.10
N ALA A 108 12.89 15.96 -27.31
CA ALA A 108 11.58 16.36 -27.80
C ALA A 108 11.22 15.55 -29.06
N VAL A 109 10.04 14.96 -29.10
CA VAL A 109 9.51 14.36 -30.33
C VAL A 109 8.54 15.33 -30.97
N VAL A 110 8.67 15.52 -32.28
CA VAL A 110 7.94 16.52 -33.05
C VAL A 110 7.32 15.86 -34.27
N ALA A 111 6.01 16.03 -34.43
CA ALA A 111 5.29 15.63 -35.63
C ALA A 111 5.01 16.87 -36.48
N SER A 112 5.33 16.80 -37.76
CA SER A 112 5.16 17.87 -38.73
C SER A 112 4.65 17.32 -40.07
N LEU A 113 4.31 18.22 -40.99
CA LEU A 113 3.98 17.83 -42.37
C LEU A 113 5.13 17.14 -43.14
N HIS A 114 6.37 17.16 -42.62
CA HIS A 114 7.50 16.44 -43.21
C HIS A 114 7.83 15.10 -42.51
N GLY A 115 7.04 14.71 -41.51
CA GLY A 115 7.24 13.47 -40.75
C GLY A 115 7.44 13.72 -39.25
N ALA A 116 7.78 12.63 -38.54
CA ALA A 116 8.02 12.61 -37.11
C ALA A 116 9.53 12.52 -36.80
N PHE A 117 10.00 13.35 -35.88
CA PHE A 117 11.41 13.50 -35.55
C PHE A 117 11.63 13.48 -34.05
N LEU A 118 12.67 12.78 -33.59
CA LEU A 118 13.24 12.94 -32.26
C LEU A 118 14.37 13.98 -32.32
N LEU A 119 14.28 15.00 -31.47
CA LEU A 119 15.23 16.09 -31.30
C LEU A 119 15.91 15.91 -29.93
N PRO A 120 17.15 15.41 -29.87
CA PRO A 120 17.86 15.17 -28.62
C PRO A 120 18.10 16.47 -27.82
N THR A 121 18.07 16.38 -26.49
CA THR A 121 18.42 17.51 -25.61
C THR A 121 19.94 17.73 -25.59
N GLY A 122 20.37 19.00 -25.52
CA GLY A 122 21.74 19.36 -25.09
C GLY A 122 22.74 19.71 -26.19
N ASP A 123 22.37 19.63 -27.47
CA ASP A 123 23.20 20.17 -28.56
C ASP A 123 22.30 20.69 -29.69
N ALA A 124 22.38 21.98 -29.98
CA ALA A 124 21.63 22.61 -31.08
C ALA A 124 22.09 22.11 -32.47
N ASN A 125 23.22 21.42 -32.53
CA ASN A 125 23.73 20.76 -33.73
C ASN A 125 23.51 19.24 -33.72
N ALA A 126 22.83 18.67 -32.72
CA ALA A 126 22.49 17.25 -32.71
C ALA A 126 21.67 16.91 -33.96
N GLU A 127 22.06 15.83 -34.63
CA GLU A 127 21.31 15.34 -35.79
C GLU A 127 19.93 14.86 -35.34
N ARG A 128 18.89 15.30 -36.04
CA ARG A 128 17.52 14.83 -35.81
C ARG A 128 17.42 13.35 -36.19
N VAL A 129 16.73 12.57 -35.37
CA VAL A 129 16.43 11.16 -35.67
C VAL A 129 15.04 11.09 -36.30
N ILE A 130 14.94 10.54 -37.50
CA ILE A 130 13.66 10.34 -38.18
C ILE A 130 13.00 9.09 -37.60
N LEU A 131 11.76 9.21 -37.13
CA LEU A 131 10.98 8.05 -36.69
C LEU A 131 10.33 7.39 -37.90
N GLU A 132 10.34 6.07 -37.94
CA GLU A 132 9.69 5.29 -39.00
C GLU A 132 8.17 5.38 -38.86
N THR A 133 7.52 5.79 -39.95
CA THR A 133 6.05 5.95 -40.01
C THR A 133 5.43 5.16 -41.16
N GLU A 134 6.21 4.33 -41.85
CA GLU A 134 5.82 3.64 -43.09
C GLU A 134 5.34 4.61 -44.20
N GLY A 135 5.86 5.85 -44.20
CA GLY A 135 5.47 6.88 -45.16
C GLY A 135 4.19 7.63 -44.80
N ARG A 136 3.64 7.42 -43.59
CA ARG A 136 2.43 8.09 -43.10
C ARG A 136 2.77 9.39 -42.38
N GLU A 137 1.90 10.38 -42.50
CA GLU A 137 2.03 11.67 -41.82
C GLU A 137 1.42 11.59 -40.43
N VAL A 138 2.21 11.88 -39.39
CA VAL A 138 1.74 11.90 -37.98
C VAL A 138 1.16 13.26 -37.65
N CYS A 139 -0.06 13.33 -37.13
CA CYS A 139 -0.70 14.59 -36.73
C CYS A 139 -0.74 14.82 -35.22
N ALA A 140 -0.73 13.75 -34.42
CA ALA A 140 -0.79 13.86 -32.96
C ALA A 140 0.18 12.87 -32.31
N LEU A 141 0.80 13.29 -31.20
CA LEU A 141 1.75 12.50 -30.42
C LEU A 141 1.28 12.39 -28.97
N GLN A 142 1.60 11.27 -28.33
CA GLN A 142 1.28 11.03 -26.93
C GLN A 142 2.31 10.14 -26.25
N ARG A 143 2.87 10.61 -25.15
CA ARG A 143 3.75 9.81 -24.29
C ARG A 143 2.95 8.73 -23.55
N LEU A 144 3.40 7.48 -23.66
CA LEU A 144 2.86 6.32 -22.92
C LEU A 144 3.71 5.98 -21.68
N GLY A 145 5.02 6.22 -21.77
CA GLY A 145 5.97 5.98 -20.69
C GLY A 145 7.25 6.79 -20.87
N PRO A 146 8.29 6.56 -20.04
CA PRO A 146 9.55 7.31 -20.13
C PRO A 146 10.22 7.25 -21.51
N LEU A 147 10.12 6.09 -22.17
CA LEU A 147 10.69 5.82 -23.49
C LEU A 147 9.65 5.31 -24.49
N SER A 148 8.38 5.25 -24.13
CA SER A 148 7.32 4.74 -25.00
C SER A 148 6.43 5.88 -25.48
N LEU A 149 6.16 5.87 -26.78
CA LEU A 149 5.44 6.93 -27.50
C LEU A 149 4.38 6.30 -28.40
N ALA A 150 3.23 6.95 -28.49
CA ALA A 150 2.23 6.70 -29.52
C ALA A 150 2.06 7.92 -30.43
N GLY A 151 1.64 7.67 -31.66
CA GLY A 151 1.29 8.69 -32.63
C GLY A 151 0.07 8.29 -33.45
N LEU A 152 -0.73 9.28 -33.82
CA LEU A 152 -1.87 9.12 -34.71
C LEU A 152 -1.53 9.77 -36.05
N THR A 153 -1.78 9.04 -37.13
CA THR A 153 -1.56 9.53 -38.50
C THR A 153 -2.81 10.17 -39.09
N THR A 154 -2.62 11.00 -40.11
CA THR A 154 -3.70 11.70 -40.84
C THR A 154 -4.66 10.75 -41.55
N ASP A 155 -4.22 9.52 -41.82
CA ASP A 155 -4.98 8.42 -42.44
C ASP A 155 -5.48 7.38 -41.42
N GLY A 156 -5.48 7.70 -40.12
CA GLY A 156 -6.14 6.90 -39.09
C GLY A 156 -5.37 5.70 -38.57
N HIS A 157 -4.05 5.65 -38.73
CA HIS A 157 -3.21 4.63 -38.10
C HIS A 157 -2.68 5.10 -36.75
N LEU A 158 -2.73 4.21 -35.78
CA LEU A 158 -2.07 4.38 -34.48
C LEU A 158 -0.74 3.64 -34.52
N LEU A 159 0.34 4.36 -34.26
CA LEU A 159 1.73 3.91 -34.33
C LEU A 159 2.36 3.97 -32.94
N THR A 160 3.24 3.02 -32.60
CA THR A 160 4.02 3.05 -31.35
C THR A 160 5.51 2.91 -31.59
N TRP A 161 6.29 3.60 -30.77
CA TRP A 161 7.75 3.56 -30.78
C TRP A 161 8.32 3.36 -29.37
N SER A 162 9.49 2.72 -29.32
CA SER A 162 10.35 2.68 -28.15
C SER A 162 11.64 3.45 -28.44
N LEU A 163 11.80 4.57 -27.73
CA LEU A 163 12.89 5.50 -27.88
C LEU A 163 14.15 5.01 -27.14
N PRO A 164 15.35 5.40 -27.61
CA PRO A 164 15.63 6.32 -28.72
C PRO A 164 15.63 5.66 -30.11
N GLY A 165 15.18 4.40 -30.24
CA GLY A 165 15.13 3.71 -31.51
C GLY A 165 14.17 4.39 -32.51
N PRO A 166 14.54 4.50 -33.80
CA PRO A 166 13.66 5.08 -34.82
C PRO A 166 12.61 4.09 -35.33
N ALA A 167 12.80 2.79 -35.07
CA ALA A 167 11.99 1.72 -35.64
C ALA A 167 10.57 1.72 -35.04
N LEU A 168 9.60 1.44 -35.90
CA LEU A 168 8.22 1.25 -35.49
C LEU A 168 8.08 -0.07 -34.71
N GLU A 169 7.43 -0.05 -33.55
CA GLU A 169 7.16 -1.27 -32.77
C GLU A 169 5.88 -1.96 -33.23
N ALA A 170 4.82 -1.17 -33.43
CA ALA A 170 3.53 -1.66 -33.87
C ALA A 170 2.76 -0.55 -34.58
N GLY A 171 1.84 -0.97 -35.45
CA GLY A 171 0.89 -0.11 -36.13
C GLY A 171 -0.45 -0.81 -36.28
N ILE A 172 -1.54 -0.08 -36.09
CA ILE A 172 -2.90 -0.57 -36.31
C ILE A 172 -3.72 0.47 -37.07
N ALA A 173 -4.51 0.01 -38.04
CA ALA A 173 -5.49 0.85 -38.72
C ALA A 173 -6.72 1.04 -37.81
N ALA A 174 -7.14 2.29 -37.67
CA ALA A 174 -8.29 2.72 -36.89
C ALA A 174 -9.13 3.72 -37.71
N GLU A 175 -9.87 4.60 -37.05
CA GLU A 175 -10.61 5.66 -37.75
C GLU A 175 -9.71 6.87 -38.02
N GLU A 176 -9.84 7.47 -39.20
CA GLU A 176 -9.16 8.72 -39.55
C GLU A 176 -9.51 9.85 -38.58
N PRO A 177 -8.56 10.71 -38.19
CA PRO A 177 -8.88 11.90 -37.42
C PRO A 177 -9.62 12.95 -38.28
N PRO A 178 -10.31 13.91 -37.67
CA PRO A 178 -10.86 15.05 -38.38
C PRO A 178 -9.78 15.94 -38.99
N ASP A 179 -10.13 16.66 -40.06
CA ASP A 179 -9.20 17.44 -40.91
C ASP A 179 -8.51 18.62 -40.21
N CYS A 180 -8.82 18.87 -38.95
CA CYS A 180 -8.16 19.84 -38.08
C CYS A 180 -6.86 19.29 -37.48
N TRP A 181 -5.99 18.66 -38.29
CA TRP A 181 -4.86 17.83 -37.82
C TRP A 181 -4.00 18.46 -36.71
N ALA A 182 -3.71 19.76 -36.79
CA ALA A 182 -2.91 20.48 -35.78
C ALA A 182 -3.61 20.70 -34.43
N LEU A 183 -4.90 20.36 -34.32
CA LEU A 183 -5.74 20.49 -33.12
C LEU A 183 -6.23 19.14 -32.61
N VAL A 184 -5.87 18.04 -33.28
CA VAL A 184 -6.27 16.69 -32.86
C VAL A 184 -5.52 16.35 -31.58
N ALA A 185 -6.27 16.20 -30.49
CA ALA A 185 -5.71 15.79 -29.21
C ALA A 185 -5.75 14.26 -29.06
N LEU A 186 -4.67 13.70 -28.52
CA LEU A 186 -4.60 12.35 -27.99
C LEU A 186 -4.62 12.44 -26.47
N VAL A 187 -5.46 11.64 -25.82
CA VAL A 187 -5.51 11.55 -24.36
C VAL A 187 -5.15 10.13 -23.95
N TYR A 188 -4.12 9.98 -23.12
CA TYR A 188 -3.75 8.67 -22.56
C TYR A 188 -4.20 8.56 -21.11
N ASP A 189 -5.08 7.59 -20.84
CA ASP A 189 -5.45 7.20 -19.49
C ASP A 189 -4.48 6.15 -18.96
N VAL A 190 -3.52 6.59 -18.13
CA VAL A 190 -2.49 5.70 -17.56
C VAL A 190 -3.10 4.56 -16.74
N ALA A 191 -4.23 4.80 -16.06
CA ALA A 191 -4.87 3.81 -15.20
C ALA A 191 -5.40 2.61 -15.99
N ARG A 192 -5.98 2.85 -17.16
CA ARG A 192 -6.52 1.81 -18.07
C ARG A 192 -5.52 1.38 -19.14
N GLY A 193 -4.46 2.15 -19.35
CA GLY A 193 -3.53 1.92 -20.45
C GLY A 193 -4.15 2.20 -21.81
N ALA A 194 -5.14 3.08 -21.90
CA ALA A 194 -5.90 3.35 -23.13
C ALA A 194 -5.67 4.76 -23.67
N ILE A 195 -5.68 4.90 -24.99
CA ILE A 195 -5.60 6.15 -25.74
C ILE A 195 -6.98 6.48 -26.31
N PHE A 196 -7.37 7.75 -26.19
CA PHE A 196 -8.60 8.29 -26.72
C PHE A 196 -8.32 9.41 -27.73
N TYR A 197 -9.06 9.43 -28.84
CA TYR A 197 -8.96 10.49 -29.84
C TYR A 197 -10.28 10.69 -30.61
N PRO A 198 -10.49 11.87 -31.22
CA PRO A 198 -11.67 12.13 -32.03
C PRO A 198 -11.55 11.51 -33.44
N GLY A 199 -12.59 10.81 -33.89
CA GLY A 199 -12.69 10.30 -35.26
C GLY A 199 -13.38 11.27 -36.23
N ARG A 200 -13.06 11.16 -37.51
CA ARG A 200 -13.57 11.99 -38.61
C ARG A 200 -15.10 11.95 -38.71
N SER A 201 -15.72 10.83 -38.37
CA SER A 201 -17.17 10.61 -38.46
C SER A 201 -17.94 11.12 -37.24
N GLY A 202 -17.30 11.87 -36.35
CA GLY A 202 -17.91 12.32 -35.11
C GLY A 202 -17.89 11.28 -34.00
N THR A 203 -17.05 10.26 -34.13
CA THR A 203 -16.86 9.21 -33.13
C THR A 203 -15.80 9.64 -32.10
N LEU A 204 -15.87 9.01 -30.93
CA LEU A 204 -14.78 8.90 -29.98
C LEU A 204 -14.16 7.51 -30.17
N VAL A 205 -12.86 7.46 -30.41
CA VAL A 205 -12.12 6.22 -30.59
C VAL A 205 -11.30 5.95 -29.32
N LYS A 206 -11.29 4.68 -28.88
CA LYS A 206 -10.46 4.15 -27.79
C LYS A 206 -9.58 3.04 -28.35
N TRP A 207 -8.31 3.06 -27.95
CA TRP A 207 -7.36 2.02 -28.29
C TRP A 207 -6.42 1.71 -27.13
N GLU A 208 -6.20 0.42 -26.86
CA GLU A 208 -5.25 -0.06 -25.87
C GLU A 208 -3.98 -0.55 -26.59
N PRO A 209 -2.80 0.10 -26.39
CA PRO A 209 -1.57 -0.32 -27.04
C PRO A 209 -1.22 -1.78 -26.75
N GLY A 210 -1.04 -2.56 -27.82
CA GLY A 210 -0.81 -4.01 -27.75
C GLY A 210 -2.05 -4.84 -28.10
N GLU A 211 -3.24 -4.25 -28.07
CA GLU A 211 -4.44 -4.89 -28.60
C GLU A 211 -4.57 -4.70 -30.12
N ARG A 212 -5.25 -5.65 -30.77
CA ARG A 212 -5.46 -5.69 -32.23
C ARG A 212 -6.71 -4.96 -32.70
N GLY A 213 -7.50 -4.39 -31.80
CA GLY A 213 -8.78 -3.75 -32.12
C GLY A 213 -8.87 -2.34 -31.56
N VAL A 214 -9.82 -1.58 -32.09
CA VAL A 214 -10.22 -0.28 -31.55
C VAL A 214 -11.70 -0.30 -31.22
N GLU A 215 -12.07 0.37 -30.12
CA GLU A 215 -13.46 0.59 -29.74
C GLU A 215 -13.88 1.99 -30.21
N THR A 216 -15.13 2.12 -30.66
CA THR A 216 -15.66 3.41 -31.12
C THR A 216 -17.05 3.66 -30.56
N ALA A 217 -17.35 4.92 -30.26
CA ALA A 217 -18.67 5.37 -29.81
C ALA A 217 -19.06 6.66 -30.54
N PRO A 218 -20.32 6.85 -30.96
CA PRO A 218 -20.77 8.08 -31.59
C PRO A 218 -20.78 9.23 -30.57
N ALA A 219 -19.98 10.28 -30.80
CA ALA A 219 -19.80 11.38 -29.85
C ALA A 219 -20.53 12.66 -30.26
N HIS A 220 -20.47 13.01 -31.55
CA HIS A 220 -20.95 14.28 -32.12
C HIS A 220 -21.42 14.11 -33.57
N ASP A 221 -22.19 15.07 -34.09
CA ASP A 221 -22.83 14.96 -35.41
C ASP A 221 -21.87 15.07 -36.61
N ARG A 222 -20.62 15.50 -36.39
CA ARG A 222 -19.55 15.70 -37.39
C ARG A 222 -18.18 15.59 -36.72
N GLY A 223 -17.11 15.59 -37.52
CA GLY A 223 -15.74 15.70 -37.04
C GLY A 223 -15.54 16.88 -36.05
N TRP A 224 -14.86 16.59 -34.95
CA TRP A 224 -14.63 17.48 -33.80
C TRP A 224 -13.20 17.27 -33.28
N CYS A 225 -12.62 18.23 -32.56
CA CYS A 225 -11.21 18.15 -32.15
C CYS A 225 -11.02 18.34 -30.64
N ALA A 226 -12.01 18.89 -29.95
CA ALA A 226 -11.91 19.29 -28.55
C ALA A 226 -12.16 18.12 -27.58
N LEU A 227 -11.08 17.50 -27.14
CA LEU A 227 -11.04 16.36 -26.23
C LEU A 227 -10.19 16.68 -25.00
N CYS A 228 -10.64 16.31 -23.80
CA CYS A 228 -9.88 16.53 -22.56
C CYS A 228 -10.17 15.49 -21.48
N ALA A 229 -9.13 15.04 -20.76
CA ALA A 229 -9.27 14.27 -19.53
C ALA A 229 -9.66 15.15 -18.33
N CYS A 230 -10.64 14.71 -17.54
CA CYS A 230 -11.12 15.36 -16.34
C CYS A 230 -11.22 14.34 -15.19
N GLY A 231 -10.10 14.07 -14.52
CA GLY A 231 -10.04 13.00 -13.52
C GLY A 231 -10.28 11.64 -14.19
N GLU A 232 -11.16 10.80 -13.63
CA GLU A 232 -11.56 9.50 -14.20
C GLU A 232 -12.54 9.61 -15.38
N GLN A 233 -12.87 10.82 -15.82
CA GLN A 233 -13.82 11.07 -16.89
C GLN A 233 -13.11 11.68 -18.11
N LEU A 234 -13.75 11.54 -19.26
CA LEU A 234 -13.37 12.21 -20.49
C LEU A 234 -14.45 13.20 -20.88
N VAL A 235 -14.05 14.35 -21.38
CA VAL A 235 -14.96 15.37 -21.87
C VAL A 235 -14.69 15.63 -23.35
N THR A 236 -15.76 15.59 -24.13
CA THR A 236 -15.74 15.93 -25.56
C THR A 236 -16.64 17.13 -25.80
N VAL A 237 -16.22 18.03 -26.69
CA VAL A 237 -17.03 19.18 -27.09
C VAL A 237 -17.14 19.24 -28.60
N GLY A 238 -18.37 19.20 -29.10
CA GLY A 238 -18.62 19.19 -30.52
C GLY A 238 -18.50 20.59 -31.11
N ARG A 239 -17.79 20.69 -32.24
CA ARG A 239 -17.55 21.96 -32.92
C ARG A 239 -18.82 22.54 -33.55
N SER A 240 -19.74 21.67 -33.98
CA SER A 240 -20.88 22.05 -34.83
C SER A 240 -22.24 21.82 -34.17
N ASP A 241 -22.33 20.90 -33.21
CA ASP A 241 -23.57 20.59 -32.49
C ASP A 241 -23.72 21.38 -31.18
N GLY A 242 -22.66 22.08 -30.74
CA GLY A 242 -22.65 22.86 -29.50
C GLY A 242 -22.89 22.01 -28.24
N ARG A 243 -22.64 20.69 -28.33
CA ARG A 243 -22.85 19.73 -27.25
C ARG A 243 -21.53 19.44 -26.55
N LEU A 244 -21.56 19.42 -25.23
CA LEU A 244 -20.53 18.84 -24.39
C LEU A 244 -21.01 17.48 -23.89
N THR A 245 -20.16 16.47 -23.96
CA THR A 245 -20.45 15.12 -23.45
C THR A 245 -19.37 14.72 -22.45
N VAL A 246 -19.80 14.17 -21.31
CA VAL A 246 -18.93 13.54 -20.31
C VAL A 246 -19.06 12.03 -20.43
N TRP A 247 -17.94 11.31 -20.44
CA TRP A 247 -17.89 9.88 -20.71
C TRP A 247 -17.35 9.09 -19.52
N ASP A 248 -17.90 7.89 -19.39
CA ASP A 248 -17.30 6.82 -18.62
C ASP A 248 -16.21 6.15 -19.46
N LEU A 249 -14.99 6.11 -18.94
CA LEU A 249 -13.83 5.63 -19.68
C LEU A 249 -13.78 4.11 -19.83
N ASP A 250 -14.45 3.36 -18.95
CA ASP A 250 -14.46 1.90 -18.99
C ASP A 250 -15.42 1.37 -20.05
N SER A 251 -16.60 1.98 -20.14
CA SER A 251 -17.69 1.51 -21.00
C SER A 251 -17.89 2.31 -22.28
N LEU A 252 -17.20 3.46 -22.43
CA LEU A 252 -17.47 4.46 -23.48
C LEU A 252 -18.94 4.90 -23.53
N ILE A 253 -19.63 4.86 -22.38
CA ILE A 253 -21.02 5.30 -22.26
C ILE A 253 -21.03 6.78 -21.84
N PRO A 254 -21.83 7.64 -22.51
CA PRO A 254 -21.99 9.01 -22.08
C PRO A 254 -22.74 9.07 -20.74
N ILE A 255 -22.16 9.74 -19.75
CA ILE A 255 -22.70 9.95 -18.41
C ILE A 255 -23.58 11.21 -18.38
N GLU A 256 -23.15 12.26 -19.08
CA GLU A 256 -23.79 13.57 -19.06
C GLU A 256 -23.69 14.25 -20.42
N HIS A 257 -24.76 14.94 -20.82
CA HIS A 257 -24.79 15.81 -21.99
C HIS A 257 -25.24 17.20 -21.58
N VAL A 258 -24.53 18.21 -22.08
CA VAL A 258 -24.87 19.61 -21.84
C VAL A 258 -24.85 20.37 -23.16
N ASN A 259 -25.92 21.13 -23.41
CA ASN A 259 -26.05 21.96 -24.61
C ASN A 259 -25.57 23.39 -24.33
N GLY A 260 -25.26 24.13 -25.39
CA GLY A 260 -24.85 25.54 -25.29
C GLY A 260 -23.35 25.73 -25.11
N ALA A 261 -22.55 24.69 -25.38
CA ALA A 261 -21.11 24.84 -25.51
C ALA A 261 -20.79 25.72 -26.74
N PRO A 262 -19.77 26.59 -26.66
CA PRO A 262 -19.33 27.35 -27.82
C PRO A 262 -18.80 26.39 -28.90
N ASN A 263 -18.70 26.86 -30.15
CA ASN A 263 -18.13 26.11 -31.27
C ASN A 263 -16.65 25.83 -31.04
N THR A 264 -16.36 24.80 -30.25
CA THR A 264 -15.06 24.59 -29.60
C THR A 264 -14.12 23.82 -30.50
N VAL A 265 -12.85 24.24 -30.56
CA VAL A 265 -11.79 23.59 -31.33
C VAL A 265 -10.70 22.99 -30.45
N ALA A 266 -10.55 23.46 -29.21
CA ALA A 266 -9.65 22.89 -28.21
C ALA A 266 -10.26 23.05 -26.81
N ALA A 267 -10.01 22.08 -25.94
CA ALA A 267 -10.49 22.09 -24.56
C ALA A 267 -9.42 21.55 -23.62
N CYS A 268 -9.35 22.08 -22.41
CA CYS A 268 -8.58 21.50 -21.32
C CYS A 268 -9.32 21.66 -19.99
N ARG A 269 -8.96 20.88 -18.97
CA ARG A 269 -9.41 21.10 -17.60
C ARG A 269 -8.72 22.35 -17.04
N HIS A 270 -9.42 23.08 -16.22
CA HIS A 270 -8.89 24.22 -15.49
C HIS A 270 -9.20 24.09 -14.00
N GLY A 271 -8.28 24.50 -13.12
CA GLY A 271 -8.49 24.36 -11.68
C GLY A 271 -8.13 22.98 -11.10
N LEU A 272 -8.60 22.72 -9.88
CA LEU A 272 -8.25 21.53 -9.10
C LEU A 272 -8.90 20.27 -9.68
N PRO A 273 -8.42 19.05 -9.31
CA PRO A 273 -9.00 17.79 -9.80
C PRO A 273 -10.51 17.64 -9.59
N THR A 274 -11.02 18.25 -8.52
CA THR A 274 -12.44 18.23 -8.14
C THR A 274 -13.27 19.30 -8.87
N ASP A 275 -12.63 20.27 -9.50
CA ASP A 275 -13.32 21.36 -10.17
C ASP A 275 -13.80 20.89 -11.54
N ARG A 276 -15.11 21.03 -11.81
CA ARG A 276 -15.67 20.80 -13.14
C ARG A 276 -15.52 22.05 -14.03
N ARG A 277 -14.33 22.65 -14.02
CA ARG A 277 -14.02 23.86 -14.80
C ARG A 277 -13.20 23.47 -16.03
N LEU A 278 -13.57 24.03 -17.17
CA LEU A 278 -12.98 23.76 -18.48
C LEU A 278 -12.58 25.07 -19.13
N LEU A 279 -11.42 25.10 -19.77
CA LEU A 279 -11.02 26.19 -20.64
C LEU A 279 -11.27 25.76 -22.08
N LEU A 280 -12.13 26.49 -22.78
CA LEU A 280 -12.57 26.19 -24.14
C LEU A 280 -12.05 27.28 -25.09
N ILE A 281 -11.52 26.89 -26.25
CA ILE A 281 -11.19 27.80 -27.34
C ILE A 281 -12.19 27.58 -28.46
N ASP A 282 -12.84 28.66 -28.92
CA ASP A 282 -13.77 28.60 -30.04
C ASP A 282 -13.09 28.76 -31.42
N THR A 283 -13.85 28.54 -32.50
CA THR A 283 -13.38 28.68 -33.89
C THR A 283 -12.85 30.07 -34.24
N HIS A 284 -13.14 31.10 -33.45
CA HIS A 284 -12.64 32.46 -33.64
C HIS A 284 -11.39 32.75 -32.79
N GLY A 285 -10.91 31.77 -32.03
CA GLY A 285 -9.76 31.91 -31.15
C GLY A 285 -10.06 32.67 -29.86
N ALA A 286 -11.34 32.77 -29.45
CA ALA A 286 -11.69 33.31 -28.15
C ALA A 286 -11.64 32.21 -27.09
N ALA A 287 -10.96 32.47 -25.97
CA ALA A 287 -10.93 31.58 -24.82
C ALA A 287 -12.10 31.86 -23.87
N ARG A 288 -12.75 30.81 -23.37
CA ARG A 288 -13.84 30.88 -22.40
C ARG A 288 -13.62 29.90 -21.27
N LEU A 289 -13.70 30.40 -20.03
CA LEU A 289 -13.69 29.57 -18.84
C LEU A 289 -15.13 29.12 -18.59
N ALA A 290 -15.39 27.84 -18.78
CA ALA A 290 -16.67 27.21 -18.58
C ALA A 290 -16.71 26.43 -17.26
N THR A 291 -17.81 26.51 -16.53
CA THR A 291 -18.08 25.70 -15.34
C THR A 291 -19.24 24.78 -15.66
N LEU A 292 -19.01 23.48 -15.47
CA LEU A 292 -19.99 22.44 -15.69
C LEU A 292 -20.72 22.17 -14.37
N GLU A 293 -21.94 22.71 -14.28
CA GLU A 293 -22.89 22.42 -13.20
C GLU A 293 -23.88 21.36 -13.70
N SER A 294 -24.51 20.57 -12.82
CA SER A 294 -25.36 19.45 -13.21
C SER A 294 -26.36 19.80 -14.32
N GLY A 295 -26.08 19.38 -15.57
CA GLY A 295 -26.90 19.62 -16.75
C GLY A 295 -26.81 21.02 -17.38
N SER A 296 -25.91 21.90 -16.93
CA SER A 296 -25.76 23.26 -17.49
C SER A 296 -24.30 23.72 -17.58
N LEU A 297 -24.04 24.58 -18.56
CA LEU A 297 -22.71 25.15 -18.80
C LEU A 297 -22.78 26.67 -18.64
N SER A 298 -22.07 27.21 -17.65
CA SER A 298 -21.86 28.65 -17.53
C SER A 298 -20.48 28.99 -18.07
N ALA A 299 -20.39 29.90 -19.05
CA ALA A 299 -19.12 30.24 -19.69
C ALA A 299 -18.84 31.74 -19.60
N THR A 300 -17.66 32.09 -19.09
CA THR A 300 -17.17 33.48 -19.01
C THR A 300 -16.03 33.68 -19.99
N VAL A 301 -16.06 34.79 -20.73
CA VAL A 301 -15.00 35.13 -21.68
C VAL A 301 -13.71 35.48 -20.93
N VAL A 302 -12.61 34.86 -21.33
CA VAL A 302 -11.26 35.22 -20.87
C VAL A 302 -10.74 36.30 -21.81
N ALA A 303 -10.12 37.35 -21.28
CA ALA A 303 -9.63 38.49 -22.06
C ALA A 303 -8.34 38.17 -22.86
N VAL A 304 -8.37 37.09 -23.65
CA VAL A 304 -7.32 36.67 -24.59
C VAL A 304 -7.97 36.37 -25.93
N ARG A 305 -7.29 36.75 -27.01
CA ARG A 305 -7.72 36.53 -28.40
C ARG A 305 -6.65 35.78 -29.17
N ASP A 306 -7.03 35.31 -30.35
CA ASP A 306 -6.17 34.58 -31.28
C ASP A 306 -5.57 33.29 -30.68
N CYS A 307 -6.27 32.70 -29.72
CA CYS A 307 -5.92 31.40 -29.16
C CYS A 307 -6.08 30.33 -30.25
N ARG A 308 -5.10 29.43 -30.34
CA ARG A 308 -5.10 28.32 -31.30
C ARG A 308 -5.23 26.97 -30.61
N THR A 309 -4.56 26.81 -29.48
CA THR A 309 -4.55 25.57 -28.70
C THR A 309 -4.53 25.89 -27.21
N VAL A 310 -4.94 24.92 -26.39
CA VAL A 310 -4.89 25.00 -24.94
C VAL A 310 -4.32 23.70 -24.39
N TRP A 311 -3.53 23.82 -23.33
CA TRP A 311 -2.96 22.70 -22.61
C TRP A 311 -3.08 22.94 -21.11
N ALA A 312 -3.31 21.89 -20.33
CA ALA A 312 -3.38 21.96 -18.87
C ALA A 312 -2.34 21.04 -18.25
N LEU A 313 -1.76 21.48 -17.13
CA LEU A 313 -0.87 20.67 -16.33
C LEU A 313 -1.71 19.54 -15.70
N ASP A 314 -1.63 18.35 -16.28
CA ASP A 314 -2.39 17.18 -15.81
C ASP A 314 -1.87 16.75 -14.44
N ASP A 315 -2.76 16.84 -13.43
CA ASP A 315 -2.47 16.39 -12.07
C ASP A 315 -2.04 14.92 -12.04
N ARG A 316 -2.53 14.05 -12.93
CA ARG A 316 -2.14 12.63 -12.94
C ARG A 316 -0.69 12.43 -13.39
N ARG A 317 -0.22 13.20 -14.37
CA ARG A 317 1.20 13.20 -14.77
C ARG A 317 2.07 13.76 -13.66
N LEU A 318 1.65 14.84 -12.99
CA LEU A 318 2.33 15.38 -11.81
C LEU A 318 2.43 14.34 -10.69
N HIS A 319 1.34 13.63 -10.37
CA HIS A 319 1.31 12.59 -9.35
C HIS A 319 2.11 11.34 -9.74
N ALA A 320 2.15 10.97 -11.02
CA ALA A 320 2.94 9.84 -11.52
C ALA A 320 4.45 10.13 -11.42
N THR A 321 4.89 11.34 -11.75
CA THR A 321 6.28 11.76 -11.55
C THR A 321 6.62 11.92 -10.07
N THR A 322 5.74 12.49 -9.26
CA THR A 322 5.93 12.55 -7.80
C THR A 322 6.00 11.16 -7.18
N ARG A 323 5.22 10.18 -7.66
CA ARG A 323 5.33 8.77 -7.22
C ARG A 323 6.63 8.13 -7.65
N ALA A 324 7.10 8.36 -8.87
CA ALA A 324 8.38 7.83 -9.35
C ALA A 324 9.57 8.43 -8.59
N GLU A 325 9.52 9.72 -8.28
CA GLU A 325 10.52 10.41 -7.45
C GLU A 325 10.45 9.95 -6.00
N ALA A 326 9.26 9.80 -5.43
CA ALA A 326 9.06 9.25 -4.10
C ALA A 326 9.56 7.81 -4.01
N ALA A 327 9.38 6.99 -5.06
CA ALA A 327 9.91 5.63 -5.13
C ALA A 327 11.44 5.62 -5.16
N LYS A 328 12.07 6.48 -5.97
CA LYS A 328 13.53 6.64 -6.01
C LYS A 328 14.09 7.14 -4.68
N ALA A 329 13.42 8.12 -4.06
CA ALA A 329 13.78 8.63 -2.75
C ALA A 329 13.64 7.53 -1.67
N ALA A 330 12.53 6.80 -1.65
CA ALA A 330 12.29 5.70 -0.73
C ALA A 330 13.32 4.58 -0.89
N HIS A 331 13.71 4.25 -2.13
CA HIS A 331 14.77 3.28 -2.39
C HIS A 331 16.11 3.75 -1.81
N ARG A 332 16.49 5.01 -2.03
CA ARG A 332 17.71 5.60 -1.47
C ARG A 332 17.70 5.61 0.06
N VAL A 333 16.60 6.03 0.67
CA VAL A 333 16.42 6.03 2.14
C VAL A 333 16.50 4.60 2.68
N THR A 334 15.91 3.63 2.00
CA THR A 334 15.99 2.21 2.36
C THR A 334 17.44 1.72 2.39
N LEU A 335 18.24 2.02 1.36
CA LEU A 335 19.67 1.68 1.32
C LEU A 335 20.46 2.35 2.44
N GLN A 336 20.14 3.60 2.79
CA GLN A 336 20.77 4.32 3.91
C GLN A 336 20.42 3.68 5.26
N ILE A 337 19.16 3.30 5.48
CA ILE A 337 18.74 2.57 6.69
C ILE A 337 19.54 1.27 6.82
N MET A 338 19.64 0.50 5.74
CA MET A 338 20.40 -0.76 5.75
C MET A 338 21.88 -0.53 6.08
N SER A 339 22.51 0.50 5.49
CA SER A 339 23.92 0.83 5.75
C SER A 339 24.18 1.35 7.17
N LEU A 340 23.31 2.23 7.69
CA LEU A 340 23.47 2.81 9.02
C LEU A 340 23.17 1.80 10.13
N ARG A 341 22.23 0.88 9.89
CA ARG A 341 21.99 -0.26 10.76
C ARG A 341 23.26 -1.08 10.98
N ASP A 342 23.96 -1.42 9.89
CA ASP A 342 25.18 -2.23 9.98
C ASP A 342 26.32 -1.48 10.71
N LYS A 343 26.21 -0.15 10.82
CA LYS A 343 27.13 0.73 11.57
C LYS A 343 26.68 1.04 13.01
N GLY A 344 25.48 0.64 13.41
CA GLY A 344 24.95 0.83 14.78
C GLY A 344 24.39 2.23 15.11
N ASP A 345 24.12 3.08 14.12
CA ASP A 345 23.62 4.45 14.34
C ASP A 345 22.07 4.50 14.40
N LEU A 346 21.51 4.02 15.52
CA LEU A 346 20.06 3.83 15.69
C LEU A 346 19.26 5.15 15.68
N ASN A 347 19.84 6.26 16.12
CA ASN A 347 19.15 7.56 16.15
C ASN A 347 18.87 8.08 14.74
N ARG A 348 19.83 7.95 13.82
CA ARG A 348 19.63 8.33 12.42
C ARG A 348 18.70 7.37 11.70
N VAL A 349 18.74 6.07 12.02
CA VAL A 349 17.79 5.08 11.48
C VAL A 349 16.35 5.47 11.81
N ALA A 350 16.06 5.94 13.03
CA ALA A 350 14.72 6.38 13.41
C ALA A 350 14.19 7.54 12.55
N VAL A 351 15.04 8.53 12.25
CA VAL A 351 14.68 9.67 11.37
C VAL A 351 14.35 9.20 9.96
N LEU A 352 15.16 8.30 9.41
CA LEU A 352 14.95 7.75 8.06
C LEU A 352 13.68 6.88 7.96
N HIS A 353 13.28 6.20 9.03
CA HIS A 353 11.99 5.50 9.07
C HIS A 353 10.81 6.47 8.96
N THR A 354 10.87 7.61 9.66
CA THR A 354 9.85 8.67 9.54
C THR A 354 9.86 9.28 8.14
N GLU A 355 11.02 9.45 7.51
CA GLU A 355 11.12 9.89 6.12
C GLU A 355 10.44 8.92 5.15
N LEU A 356 10.66 7.60 5.29
CA LEU A 356 9.94 6.58 4.48
C LEU A 356 8.43 6.64 4.67
N GLU A 357 7.97 6.84 5.89
CA GLU A 357 6.54 6.96 6.21
C GLU A 357 5.95 8.21 5.54
N ASN A 358 6.65 9.35 5.59
CA ASN A 358 6.24 10.59 4.92
C ASN A 358 6.23 10.47 3.38
N LEU A 359 7.07 9.61 2.81
CA LEU A 359 7.07 9.30 1.37
C LEU A 359 5.95 8.34 0.94
N GLY A 360 5.11 7.86 1.88
CA GLY A 360 4.03 6.89 1.60
C GLY A 360 4.46 5.42 1.64
N TYR A 361 5.68 5.12 2.07
CA TYR A 361 6.26 3.78 2.13
C TYR A 361 6.29 3.21 3.55
N ALA A 362 5.21 3.44 4.32
CA ALA A 362 5.09 2.95 5.69
C ALA A 362 5.22 1.41 5.79
N HIS A 363 4.71 0.67 4.81
CA HIS A 363 4.86 -0.79 4.73
C HIS A 363 6.33 -1.22 4.61
N VAL A 364 7.16 -0.49 3.85
CA VAL A 364 8.62 -0.75 3.76
C VAL A 364 9.30 -0.45 5.09
N SER A 365 8.94 0.69 5.73
CA SER A 365 9.44 1.06 7.06
C SER A 365 9.15 -0.04 8.09
N LEU A 366 7.92 -0.56 8.12
CA LEU A 366 7.50 -1.66 8.99
C LEU A 366 8.26 -2.96 8.68
N ALA A 367 8.42 -3.34 7.40
CA ALA A 367 9.18 -4.53 7.02
C ALA A 367 10.64 -4.45 7.51
N LEU A 368 11.29 -3.29 7.38
CA LEU A 368 12.65 -3.05 7.88
C LEU A 368 12.72 -3.11 9.41
N LYS A 369 11.75 -2.52 10.12
CA LYS A 369 11.63 -2.58 11.59
C LYS A 369 11.44 -4.02 12.08
N ALA A 370 10.67 -4.84 11.36
CA ALA A 370 10.47 -6.25 11.69
C ALA A 370 11.77 -7.06 11.56
N GLU A 371 12.51 -6.87 10.46
CA GLU A 371 13.82 -7.54 10.29
C GLU A 371 14.87 -7.04 11.30
N GLN A 372 14.80 -5.79 11.75
CA GLN A 372 15.64 -5.28 12.84
C GLN A 372 15.35 -6.01 14.15
N ALA A 373 14.07 -6.04 14.57
CA ALA A 373 13.65 -6.71 15.80
C ALA A 373 14.05 -8.19 15.79
N ARG A 374 13.97 -8.85 14.63
CA ARG A 374 14.44 -10.22 14.43
C ARG A 374 15.94 -10.38 14.67
N LYS A 375 16.77 -9.50 14.08
CA LYS A 375 18.23 -9.52 14.27
C LYS A 375 18.61 -9.31 15.74
N GLU A 376 17.89 -8.44 16.43
CA GLU A 376 18.05 -8.16 17.85
C GLU A 376 17.49 -9.26 18.76
N ARG A 377 16.83 -10.29 18.19
CA ARG A 377 16.12 -11.36 18.90
C ARG A 377 15.00 -10.82 19.82
N ASN A 378 14.42 -9.68 19.46
CA ASN A 378 13.28 -9.09 20.15
C ASN A 378 11.96 -9.55 19.51
N GLU A 379 11.58 -10.78 19.82
CA GLU A 379 10.46 -11.48 19.16
C GLU A 379 9.10 -10.81 19.42
N ILE A 380 8.91 -10.18 20.58
CA ILE A 380 7.67 -9.44 20.89
C ILE A 380 7.55 -8.17 20.03
N GLN A 381 8.65 -7.45 19.83
CA GLN A 381 8.65 -6.29 18.95
C GLN A 381 8.51 -6.71 17.47
N GLU A 382 9.12 -7.83 17.07
CA GLU A 382 8.92 -8.40 15.73
C GLU A 382 7.44 -8.73 15.50
N LEU A 383 6.79 -9.39 16.47
CA LEU A 383 5.37 -9.72 16.42
C LEU A 383 4.50 -8.47 16.23
N ARG A 384 4.75 -7.41 17.03
CA ARG A 384 4.00 -6.15 16.96
C ARG A 384 4.13 -5.47 15.61
N VAL A 385 5.35 -5.37 15.09
CA VAL A 385 5.59 -4.70 13.81
C VAL A 385 5.00 -5.52 12.66
N ARG A 386 5.08 -6.86 12.71
CA ARG A 386 4.49 -7.73 11.68
C ARG A 386 2.96 -7.68 11.70
N GLU A 387 2.32 -7.59 12.86
CA GLU A 387 0.87 -7.37 12.94
C GLU A 387 0.44 -6.09 12.20
N GLN A 388 1.14 -4.97 12.48
CA GLN A 388 0.90 -3.69 11.80
C GLN A 388 1.12 -3.81 10.28
N LEU A 389 2.17 -4.52 9.86
CA LEU A 389 2.48 -4.75 8.46
C LEU A 389 1.41 -5.58 7.74
N THR A 390 0.91 -6.64 8.38
CA THR A 390 -0.16 -7.48 7.82
C THR A 390 -1.46 -6.68 7.68
N MET A 391 -1.77 -5.78 8.62
CA MET A 391 -2.91 -4.86 8.49
C MET A 391 -2.72 -3.84 7.35
N ALA A 392 -1.49 -3.37 7.13
CA ALA A 392 -1.19 -2.33 6.14
C ALA A 392 -1.17 -2.82 4.68
N MET A 393 -0.75 -4.07 4.41
CA MET A 393 -0.55 -4.52 3.01
C MET A 393 -1.79 -5.11 2.33
N GLY A 394 -2.84 -5.48 3.07
CA GLY A 394 -3.98 -6.21 2.49
C GLY A 394 -3.58 -7.62 2.02
N GLY A 395 -4.45 -8.61 2.20
CA GLY A 395 -4.08 -10.02 2.05
C GLY A 395 -3.73 -10.51 0.63
N THR A 396 -3.84 -9.70 -0.42
CA THR A 396 -3.90 -10.18 -1.81
C THR A 396 -2.56 -10.25 -2.55
N GLU A 397 -1.48 -9.64 -2.05
CA GLU A 397 -0.19 -9.59 -2.77
C GLU A 397 0.72 -10.80 -2.48
N PRO A 398 1.51 -11.28 -3.48
CA PRO A 398 2.49 -12.36 -3.28
C PRO A 398 3.57 -12.05 -2.24
N LEU A 399 4.00 -10.79 -2.12
CA LEU A 399 4.91 -10.35 -1.05
C LEU A 399 4.27 -10.44 0.35
N GLY A 400 2.94 -10.26 0.41
CA GLY A 400 2.15 -10.47 1.62
C GLY A 400 2.17 -11.92 2.10
N ARG A 401 2.30 -12.90 1.19
CA ARG A 401 2.34 -14.34 1.51
C ARG A 401 3.47 -14.70 2.47
N ASP A 402 4.72 -14.38 2.13
CA ASP A 402 5.89 -14.75 2.95
C ASP A 402 5.88 -14.02 4.30
N LEU A 403 5.40 -12.78 4.31
CA LEU A 403 5.26 -11.97 5.52
C LEU A 403 4.19 -12.53 6.46
N ALA A 404 3.02 -12.87 5.93
CA ALA A 404 1.94 -13.49 6.68
C ALA A 404 2.32 -14.88 7.18
N LEU A 405 3.08 -15.66 6.40
CA LEU A 405 3.60 -16.95 6.84
C LEU A 405 4.52 -16.80 8.06
N ARG A 406 5.49 -15.86 8.01
CA ARG A 406 6.37 -15.57 9.15
C ARG A 406 5.59 -15.05 10.36
N TYR A 407 4.56 -14.23 10.14
CA TYR A 407 3.70 -13.76 11.22
C TYR A 407 2.97 -14.93 11.90
N ALA A 408 2.39 -15.85 11.11
CA ALA A 408 1.75 -17.05 11.64
C ALA A 408 2.73 -17.96 12.42
N GLN A 409 3.99 -18.07 11.99
CA GLN A 409 5.04 -18.78 12.75
C GLN A 409 5.28 -18.16 14.12
N LEU A 410 5.39 -16.84 14.19
CA LEU A 410 5.60 -16.13 15.45
C LEU A 410 4.39 -16.26 16.36
N LEU A 411 3.17 -16.18 15.80
CA LEU A 411 1.95 -16.42 16.55
C LEU A 411 1.91 -17.83 17.15
N GLU A 412 2.23 -18.86 16.37
CA GLU A 412 2.32 -20.23 16.86
C GLU A 412 3.38 -20.36 17.96
N LYS A 413 4.59 -19.83 17.72
CA LYS A 413 5.70 -19.84 18.68
C LYS A 413 5.35 -19.18 20.00
N HIS A 414 4.58 -18.08 19.96
CA HIS A 414 4.12 -17.36 21.14
C HIS A 414 2.75 -17.81 21.66
N TRP A 415 2.31 -19.03 21.30
CA TRP A 415 1.08 -19.63 21.80
C TRP A 415 -0.19 -18.81 21.51
N GLN A 416 -0.18 -17.99 20.48
CA GLN A 416 -1.35 -17.29 19.93
C GLN A 416 -2.05 -18.19 18.90
N LEU A 417 -2.41 -19.41 19.32
CA LEU A 417 -2.82 -20.50 18.43
C LEU A 417 -4.03 -20.13 17.57
N ASP A 418 -5.07 -19.52 18.15
CA ASP A 418 -6.27 -19.13 17.40
C ASP A 418 -5.96 -18.07 16.34
N ALA A 419 -4.99 -17.19 16.60
CA ALA A 419 -4.55 -16.19 15.63
C ALA A 419 -3.74 -16.84 14.51
N ALA A 420 -2.84 -17.78 14.85
CA ALA A 420 -2.09 -18.55 13.87
C ALA A 420 -3.01 -19.35 12.94
N VAL A 421 -4.02 -20.05 13.49
CA VAL A 421 -5.03 -20.79 12.71
C VAL A 421 -5.81 -19.85 11.79
N SER A 422 -6.21 -18.68 12.29
CA SER A 422 -6.96 -17.70 11.49
C SER A 422 -6.14 -17.19 10.30
N ILE A 423 -4.88 -16.80 10.50
CA ILE A 423 -4.00 -16.38 9.40
C ILE A 423 -3.73 -17.54 8.45
N GLN A 424 -3.55 -18.76 8.97
CA GLN A 424 -3.34 -19.94 8.15
C GLN A 424 -4.54 -20.22 7.23
N ALA A 425 -5.76 -20.16 7.76
CA ALA A 425 -6.97 -20.36 6.97
C ALA A 425 -7.09 -19.31 5.86
N GLN A 426 -6.73 -18.05 6.15
CA GLN A 426 -6.67 -16.99 5.13
C GLN A 426 -5.62 -17.29 4.06
N LEU A 427 -4.41 -17.70 4.45
CA LEU A 427 -3.34 -18.06 3.53
C LEU A 427 -3.74 -19.23 2.62
N GLN A 428 -4.39 -20.27 3.16
CA GLN A 428 -4.85 -21.42 2.38
C GLN A 428 -6.00 -21.07 1.44
N ALA A 429 -6.90 -20.17 1.85
CA ALA A 429 -7.99 -19.70 1.00
C ALA A 429 -7.46 -18.91 -0.21
N LEU A 430 -6.44 -18.08 0.00
CA LEU A 430 -5.79 -17.29 -1.05
C LEU A 430 -4.84 -18.12 -1.92
N TRP A 431 -4.14 -19.08 -1.32
CA TRP A 431 -3.14 -19.92 -1.98
C TRP A 431 -3.32 -21.40 -1.60
N PRO A 432 -4.25 -22.12 -2.26
CA PRO A 432 -4.53 -23.53 -1.94
C PRO A 432 -3.34 -24.48 -2.10
N SER A 433 -2.35 -24.12 -2.92
CA SER A 433 -1.13 -24.90 -3.16
C SER A 433 0.03 -24.56 -2.21
N LEU A 434 -0.19 -23.68 -1.22
CA LEU A 434 0.84 -23.31 -0.25
C LEU A 434 1.17 -24.49 0.68
N SER A 435 2.40 -24.98 0.58
CA SER A 435 2.97 -25.88 1.59
C SER A 435 3.34 -25.09 2.84
N LEU A 436 2.69 -25.40 3.95
CA LEU A 436 2.98 -24.79 5.24
C LEU A 436 4.13 -25.54 5.92
N PRO A 437 5.06 -24.83 6.58
CA PRO A 437 6.20 -25.46 7.23
C PRO A 437 5.86 -26.12 8.57
N TRP A 438 4.60 -26.08 9.01
CA TRP A 438 4.10 -26.79 10.19
C TRP A 438 2.85 -27.60 9.84
N ASP A 439 2.57 -28.60 10.67
CA ASP A 439 1.38 -29.43 10.54
C ASP A 439 0.12 -28.63 10.94
N ALA A 440 -0.69 -28.33 9.92
CA ALA A 440 -1.96 -27.64 10.00
C ALA A 440 -2.96 -28.30 10.97
N ASP A 441 -3.01 -29.63 10.95
CA ASP A 441 -3.98 -30.40 11.72
C ASP A 441 -3.59 -30.41 13.19
N THR A 442 -2.29 -30.53 13.47
CA THR A 442 -1.74 -30.42 14.82
C THR A 442 -1.96 -29.03 15.42
N LEU A 443 -1.79 -27.96 14.63
CA LEU A 443 -2.06 -26.60 15.12
C LEU A 443 -3.56 -26.40 15.42
N THR A 444 -4.44 -26.80 14.51
CA THR A 444 -5.90 -26.69 14.68
C THR A 444 -6.38 -27.49 15.90
N THR A 445 -5.86 -28.71 16.07
CA THR A 445 -6.19 -29.59 17.21
C THR A 445 -5.75 -28.96 18.54
N ARG A 446 -4.54 -28.40 18.60
CA ARG A 446 -4.05 -27.70 19.81
C ARG A 446 -4.86 -26.44 20.11
N SER A 447 -5.22 -25.65 19.10
CA SER A 447 -6.06 -24.46 19.26
C SER A 447 -7.43 -24.81 19.85
N ALA A 448 -8.11 -25.79 19.23
CA ALA A 448 -9.43 -26.24 19.66
C ALA A 448 -9.41 -26.85 21.07
N ALA A 449 -8.33 -27.56 21.43
CA ALA A 449 -8.17 -28.09 22.77
C ALA A 449 -7.89 -26.97 23.80
N ALA A 450 -7.02 -26.01 23.49
CA ALA A 450 -6.65 -24.92 24.40
C ALA A 450 -7.83 -23.97 24.72
N ALA A 451 -8.80 -23.85 23.82
CA ALA A 451 -10.00 -23.04 24.02
C ALA A 451 -11.01 -23.64 25.02
N GLN A 452 -10.86 -24.91 25.41
CA GLN A 452 -11.80 -25.58 26.29
C GLN A 452 -11.55 -25.25 27.76
N THR A 453 -12.62 -25.27 28.57
CA THR A 453 -12.54 -24.90 29.99
C THR A 453 -11.78 -25.92 30.85
N ASP A 454 -11.69 -27.16 30.40
CA ASP A 454 -10.97 -28.28 31.01
C ASP A 454 -9.53 -28.42 30.49
N ALA A 455 -9.03 -27.44 29.73
CA ALA A 455 -7.67 -27.44 29.22
C ALA A 455 -6.65 -26.91 30.24
N LEU A 456 -5.49 -27.55 30.27
CA LEU A 456 -4.29 -27.11 30.96
C LEU A 456 -3.16 -26.93 29.94
N VAL A 457 -2.80 -25.69 29.66
CA VAL A 457 -1.79 -25.36 28.65
C VAL A 457 -0.39 -25.36 29.27
N VAL A 458 0.52 -26.11 28.68
CA VAL A 458 1.93 -26.26 29.09
C VAL A 458 2.81 -25.68 27.99
N PRO A 459 3.13 -24.37 28.04
CA PRO A 459 3.96 -23.75 27.02
C PRO A 459 5.42 -24.16 27.16
N ASP A 460 6.11 -24.21 26.02
CA ASP A 460 7.57 -24.39 25.90
C ASP A 460 8.35 -23.08 26.05
N ILE A 461 7.65 -21.96 26.23
CA ILE A 461 8.20 -20.63 26.53
C ILE A 461 7.62 -20.08 27.85
N PRO A 462 8.27 -19.10 28.49
CA PRO A 462 7.75 -18.48 29.71
C PRO A 462 6.35 -17.88 29.50
N VAL A 463 5.44 -18.09 30.46
CA VAL A 463 4.07 -17.55 30.39
C VAL A 463 4.06 -16.02 30.31
N SER A 464 5.04 -15.34 30.91
CA SER A 464 5.23 -13.90 30.74
C SER A 464 5.40 -13.48 29.28
N ALA A 465 6.11 -14.26 28.46
CA ALA A 465 6.28 -14.01 27.03
C ALA A 465 4.98 -14.26 26.25
N VAL A 466 4.22 -15.30 26.62
CA VAL A 466 2.88 -15.56 26.06
C VAL A 466 1.93 -14.39 26.37
N MET A 467 1.95 -13.88 27.60
CA MET A 467 1.16 -12.72 28.02
C MET A 467 1.56 -11.44 27.28
N ALA A 468 2.86 -11.21 27.06
CA ALA A 468 3.33 -10.07 26.28
C ALA A 468 2.84 -10.14 24.82
N ALA A 469 2.89 -11.32 24.20
CA ALA A 469 2.35 -11.54 22.85
C ALA A 469 0.82 -11.34 22.78
N SER A 470 0.08 -11.82 23.77
CA SER A 470 -1.37 -11.60 23.89
C SER A 470 -1.76 -10.12 23.98
N ARG A 471 -0.92 -9.28 24.60
CA ARG A 471 -1.14 -7.82 24.64
C ARG A 471 -0.92 -7.18 23.27
N VAL A 472 0.03 -7.70 22.49
CA VAL A 472 0.28 -7.22 21.13
C VAL A 472 -0.94 -7.55 20.25
N THR A 473 -1.36 -8.82 20.23
CA THR A 473 -2.47 -9.29 19.37
C THR A 473 -3.86 -8.82 19.82
N GLY A 474 -3.96 -8.17 20.98
CA GLY A 474 -5.23 -7.76 21.58
C GLY A 474 -6.13 -8.92 22.03
N ARG A 475 -5.65 -10.17 22.01
CA ARG A 475 -6.44 -11.36 22.35
C ARG A 475 -6.20 -11.79 23.78
N PRO A 476 -7.22 -11.82 24.67
CA PRO A 476 -7.03 -12.24 26.05
C PRO A 476 -6.68 -13.73 26.14
N LEU A 477 -5.75 -14.08 27.02
CA LEU A 477 -5.44 -15.48 27.35
C LEU A 477 -6.53 -16.04 28.26
N ALA A 478 -7.30 -16.98 27.74
CA ALA A 478 -8.27 -17.76 28.50
C ALA A 478 -7.63 -19.05 29.05
N GLY A 479 -8.32 -19.71 29.98
CA GLY A 479 -7.94 -21.03 30.47
C GLY A 479 -6.87 -21.04 31.58
N ARG A 480 -6.28 -22.22 31.78
CA ARG A 480 -5.30 -22.53 32.83
C ARG A 480 -3.93 -22.77 32.20
N TRP A 481 -2.90 -22.09 32.70
CA TRP A 481 -1.55 -22.10 32.12
C TRP A 481 -0.52 -22.53 33.15
N VAL A 482 0.35 -23.48 32.79
CA VAL A 482 1.45 -23.89 33.66
C VAL A 482 2.60 -22.88 33.55
N CYS A 483 2.92 -22.21 34.65
CA CYS A 483 4.00 -21.23 34.71
C CYS A 483 5.34 -21.83 35.11
N ALA A 484 5.30 -22.85 35.96
CA ALA A 484 6.49 -23.55 36.43
C ALA A 484 6.10 -24.97 36.82
N SER A 485 7.05 -25.89 36.66
CA SER A 485 6.92 -27.28 37.07
C SER A 485 8.07 -27.65 37.98
N GLY A 486 7.77 -28.32 39.08
CA GLY A 486 8.75 -28.91 39.98
C GLY A 486 9.45 -30.10 39.31
N ARG A 487 10.55 -30.56 39.93
CA ARG A 487 11.23 -31.78 39.47
C ARG A 487 10.29 -32.98 39.62
N PRO A 488 10.15 -33.83 38.59
CA PRO A 488 9.32 -35.03 38.68
C PRO A 488 9.79 -35.94 39.83
N LEU A 489 8.84 -36.45 40.60
CA LEU A 489 9.08 -37.39 41.69
C LEU A 489 8.74 -38.79 41.21
N VAL A 490 9.73 -39.67 41.17
CA VAL A 490 9.52 -41.07 40.75
C VAL A 490 9.18 -41.91 41.98
N CYS A 491 8.00 -42.51 41.98
CA CYS A 491 7.63 -43.57 42.89
C CYS A 491 8.00 -44.91 42.27
N ARG A 492 9.09 -45.50 42.76
CA ARG A 492 9.53 -46.85 42.36
C ARG A 492 8.69 -47.91 43.07
N GLU A 493 8.31 -48.96 42.35
CA GLU A 493 7.66 -50.17 42.90
C GLU A 493 6.22 -49.98 43.43
N GLY A 494 5.44 -49.08 42.81
CA GLY A 494 4.03 -48.87 43.17
C GLY A 494 3.29 -47.95 42.21
N THR A 495 2.08 -48.33 41.83
CA THR A 495 1.16 -47.45 41.10
C THR A 495 0.51 -46.48 42.07
N LEU A 496 0.82 -45.19 41.93
CA LEU A 496 0.05 -44.12 42.55
C LEU A 496 -0.99 -43.62 41.55
N THR A 497 -2.20 -43.41 42.03
CA THR A 497 -3.25 -42.69 41.31
C THR A 497 -3.38 -41.28 41.87
N VAL A 498 -3.97 -40.38 41.10
CA VAL A 498 -4.31 -39.04 41.60
C VAL A 498 -5.28 -39.13 42.78
N HIS A 499 -6.15 -40.16 42.79
CA HIS A 499 -7.08 -40.43 43.89
C HIS A 499 -6.36 -40.77 45.20
N ASP A 500 -5.29 -41.57 45.15
CA ASP A 500 -4.48 -41.90 46.33
C ASP A 500 -3.85 -40.64 46.95
N ILE A 501 -3.35 -39.74 46.08
CA ILE A 501 -2.78 -38.46 46.49
C ILE A 501 -3.87 -37.57 47.08
N HIS A 502 -5.03 -37.49 46.44
CA HIS A 502 -6.17 -36.72 46.91
C HIS A 502 -6.59 -37.14 48.32
N HIS A 503 -6.73 -38.44 48.59
CA HIS A 503 -7.05 -38.96 49.92
C HIS A 503 -5.99 -38.58 50.97
N HIS A 504 -4.71 -38.75 50.64
CA HIS A 504 -3.62 -38.39 51.58
C HIS A 504 -3.54 -36.89 51.86
N VAL A 505 -3.85 -36.05 50.87
CA VAL A 505 -3.94 -34.60 51.07
C VAL A 505 -5.21 -34.23 51.85
N GLN A 506 -6.31 -34.97 51.74
CA GLN A 506 -7.52 -34.78 52.54
C GLN A 506 -7.29 -35.07 54.03
N ASP A 507 -6.70 -36.22 54.36
CA ASP A 507 -6.48 -36.66 55.75
C ASP A 507 -5.59 -35.74 56.59
N ARG A 508 -4.74 -34.92 55.96
CA ARG A 508 -3.89 -33.94 56.65
C ARG A 508 -4.53 -32.56 56.81
N THR A 509 -5.43 -32.18 55.93
CA THR A 509 -6.11 -30.87 55.98
C THR A 509 -7.21 -30.79 57.04
N SER A 510 -7.53 -31.90 57.71
CA SER A 510 -8.47 -31.98 58.84
C SER A 510 -7.84 -31.67 60.21
N GLY A 511 -6.53 -31.38 60.27
CA GLY A 511 -5.83 -30.85 61.46
C GLY A 511 -5.75 -29.31 61.48
N ALA A 512 -5.46 -28.70 62.63
CA ALA A 512 -5.57 -27.27 62.95
C ALA A 512 -4.87 -26.24 62.02
N GLU A 513 -4.11 -26.67 61.00
CA GLU A 513 -3.60 -25.84 59.91
C GLU A 513 -4.41 -26.08 58.62
N ALA A 514 -5.74 -25.97 58.71
CA ALA A 514 -6.63 -26.07 57.57
C ALA A 514 -6.45 -24.86 56.65
N VAL A 515 -5.45 -24.89 55.78
CA VAL A 515 -5.42 -24.06 54.57
C VAL A 515 -6.69 -24.42 53.81
N GLY A 516 -7.59 -23.45 53.61
CA GLY A 516 -8.90 -23.64 52.96
C GLY A 516 -8.77 -23.96 51.47
N VAL A 517 -8.18 -25.11 51.16
CA VAL A 517 -7.86 -25.50 49.79
C VAL A 517 -9.12 -26.02 49.12
N LEU A 518 -9.64 -25.28 48.14
CA LEU A 518 -10.63 -25.80 47.19
C LEU A 518 -9.93 -26.81 46.28
N LYS A 519 -10.50 -28.02 46.20
CA LYS A 519 -9.90 -29.19 45.52
C LYS A 519 -10.78 -29.57 44.35
N GLU A 520 -10.23 -29.49 43.14
CA GLU A 520 -10.88 -29.94 41.91
C GLU A 520 -10.09 -31.14 41.38
N LEU A 521 -10.65 -32.34 41.53
CA LEU A 521 -10.14 -33.54 40.87
C LEU A 521 -10.86 -33.65 39.52
N GLY A 522 -10.09 -33.67 38.44
CA GLY A 522 -10.67 -33.80 37.10
C GLY A 522 -9.68 -34.40 36.10
N THR A 523 -10.24 -35.04 35.09
CA THR A 523 -9.50 -35.37 33.87
C THR A 523 -9.41 -34.09 33.05
N LEU A 524 -8.19 -33.56 32.90
CA LEU A 524 -7.92 -32.35 32.13
C LEU A 524 -7.23 -32.70 30.81
N ARG A 525 -7.45 -31.87 29.80
CA ARG A 525 -6.72 -31.92 28.53
C ARG A 525 -5.44 -31.13 28.67
N ILE A 526 -4.31 -31.81 28.73
CA ILE A 526 -2.98 -31.19 28.69
C ILE A 526 -2.64 -30.87 27.25
N VAL A 527 -2.43 -29.58 26.97
CA VAL A 527 -2.04 -29.07 25.65
C VAL A 527 -0.60 -28.60 25.72
N SER A 528 0.29 -29.23 24.97
CA SER A 528 1.72 -28.90 24.91
C SER A 528 2.20 -28.78 23.46
N ARG A 529 3.49 -28.43 23.26
CA ARG A 529 4.10 -28.41 21.92
C ARG A 529 4.05 -29.79 21.26
N GLU A 530 4.11 -30.86 22.05
CA GLU A 530 4.13 -32.26 21.61
C GLU A 530 2.75 -32.81 21.21
N GLY A 531 1.67 -32.13 21.62
CA GLY A 531 0.31 -32.50 21.25
C GLY A 531 -0.70 -32.29 22.36
N VAL A 532 -1.84 -32.98 22.22
CA VAL A 532 -2.95 -32.95 23.19
C VAL A 532 -3.09 -34.32 23.82
N ARG A 533 -3.11 -34.38 25.15
CA ARG A 533 -3.32 -35.64 25.90
C ARG A 533 -4.26 -35.42 27.07
N SER A 534 -5.03 -36.45 27.41
CA SER A 534 -5.84 -36.44 28.64
C SER A 534 -5.01 -36.96 29.81
N ALA A 535 -5.07 -36.27 30.95
CA ALA A 535 -4.44 -36.70 32.18
C ALA A 535 -5.34 -36.39 33.38
N GLU A 536 -5.32 -37.27 34.38
CA GLU A 536 -5.88 -36.93 35.68
C GLU A 536 -4.96 -35.91 36.35
N VAL A 537 -5.54 -34.79 36.77
CA VAL A 537 -4.81 -33.72 37.47
C VAL A 537 -5.61 -33.31 38.69
N LEU A 538 -4.93 -33.24 39.83
CA LEU A 538 -5.49 -32.64 41.04
C LEU A 538 -5.12 -31.16 41.07
N LEU A 539 -6.11 -30.28 41.01
CA LEU A 539 -5.93 -28.84 41.19
C LEU A 539 -6.28 -28.46 42.63
N LEU A 540 -5.37 -27.71 43.25
CA LEU A 540 -5.49 -27.19 44.61
C LEU A 540 -5.40 -25.67 44.53
N SER A 541 -6.39 -24.94 45.03
CA SER A 541 -6.34 -23.46 45.13
C SER A 541 -6.43 -23.01 46.57
N GLU A 542 -5.71 -21.93 46.94
CA GLU A 542 -5.88 -21.28 48.24
C GLU A 542 -7.31 -20.74 48.42
N ASP A 543 -7.75 -20.61 49.68
CA ASP A 543 -9.11 -20.20 50.03
C ASP A 543 -9.49 -18.85 49.39
N ARG A 544 -10.73 -18.74 48.90
CA ARG A 544 -11.29 -17.54 48.26
C ARG A 544 -11.20 -16.31 49.18
N SER A 545 -11.20 -16.54 50.49
CA SER A 545 -11.09 -15.51 51.53
C SER A 545 -9.76 -14.72 51.50
N GLN A 546 -8.69 -15.25 50.89
CA GLN A 546 -7.36 -14.61 50.86
C GLN A 546 -7.03 -13.85 49.56
N GLY A 547 -7.92 -13.86 48.56
CA GLY A 547 -7.80 -13.02 47.36
C GLY A 547 -6.72 -13.44 46.34
N ASN A 548 -6.29 -14.70 46.37
CA ASN A 548 -5.26 -15.25 45.47
C ASN A 548 -5.84 -16.22 44.42
N GLU A 549 -7.03 -15.91 43.88
CA GLU A 549 -7.78 -16.79 42.95
C GLU A 549 -7.07 -17.08 41.62
N ALA A 550 -6.03 -16.31 41.30
CA ALA A 550 -5.27 -16.44 40.06
C ALA A 550 -4.32 -17.65 40.03
N TRP A 551 -3.90 -18.16 41.19
CA TRP A 551 -2.90 -19.24 41.30
C TRP A 551 -3.51 -20.54 41.81
N GLN A 552 -3.09 -21.65 41.20
CA GLN A 552 -3.43 -23.01 41.62
C GLN A 552 -2.19 -23.89 41.61
N LEU A 553 -2.13 -24.88 42.49
CA LEU A 553 -1.15 -25.95 42.46
C LEU A 553 -1.77 -27.14 41.72
N GLY A 554 -1.17 -27.55 40.61
CA GLY A 554 -1.55 -28.75 39.87
C GLY A 554 -0.65 -29.93 40.26
N ILE A 555 -1.23 -31.12 40.42
CA ILE A 555 -0.49 -32.37 40.61
C ILE A 555 -0.93 -33.33 39.53
N GLU A 556 0.00 -33.67 38.63
CA GLU A 556 -0.19 -34.69 37.61
C GLU A 556 0.49 -35.99 38.05
N VAL A 557 -0.15 -37.12 37.81
CA VAL A 557 0.44 -38.45 37.97
C VAL A 557 0.45 -39.19 36.64
N THR A 558 1.64 -39.51 36.16
CA THR A 558 1.83 -40.24 34.91
C THR A 558 2.33 -41.66 35.20
N PRO A 559 1.65 -42.71 34.75
CA PRO A 559 2.14 -44.08 34.88
C PRO A 559 3.35 -44.31 33.99
N ALA A 560 4.39 -44.97 34.52
CA ALA A 560 5.65 -45.28 33.82
C ALA A 560 6.05 -46.75 34.08
N GLY A 561 5.38 -47.68 33.41
CA GLY A 561 5.59 -49.12 33.64
C GLY A 561 5.08 -49.55 35.03
N SER A 562 5.97 -50.08 35.87
CA SER A 562 5.69 -50.41 37.28
C SER A 562 5.76 -49.22 38.23
N ASP A 563 6.22 -48.07 37.74
CA ASP A 563 6.48 -46.87 38.51
C ASP A 563 5.43 -45.80 38.21
N SER A 564 5.34 -44.79 39.07
CA SER A 564 4.50 -43.60 38.83
C SER A 564 5.34 -42.34 38.97
N VAL A 565 5.18 -41.42 38.03
CA VAL A 565 5.87 -40.12 38.03
C VAL A 565 4.87 -39.07 38.46
N VAL A 566 5.18 -38.35 39.54
CA VAL A 566 4.36 -37.27 40.07
C VAL A 566 5.01 -35.94 39.74
N THR A 567 4.28 -35.07 39.04
CA THR A 567 4.75 -33.73 38.67
C THR A 567 3.89 -32.67 39.35
N VAL A 568 4.52 -31.80 40.12
CA VAL A 568 3.86 -30.67 40.79
C VAL A 568 4.05 -29.41 39.95
N MET A 569 2.98 -28.66 39.71
CA MET A 569 2.95 -27.54 38.78
C MET A 569 2.33 -26.31 39.44
N ALA A 570 2.86 -25.12 39.13
CA ALA A 570 2.20 -23.85 39.40
C ALA A 570 1.36 -23.49 38.17
N VAL A 571 0.06 -23.41 38.37
CA VAL A 571 -0.94 -23.11 37.35
C VAL A 571 -1.47 -21.71 37.61
N VAL A 572 -1.59 -20.91 36.55
CA VAL A 572 -2.16 -19.56 36.61
C VAL A 572 -3.39 -19.46 35.73
N ARG A 573 -4.32 -18.60 36.13
CA ARG A 573 -5.48 -18.18 35.31
C ARG A 573 -5.27 -16.73 34.89
N PRO A 574 -4.78 -16.46 33.66
CA PRO A 574 -4.40 -15.11 33.25
C PRO A 574 -5.53 -14.08 33.30
N ALA A 575 -6.78 -14.49 33.08
CA ALA A 575 -7.94 -13.62 33.20
C ALA A 575 -8.06 -13.00 34.61
N LEU A 576 -7.85 -13.81 35.65
CA LEU A 576 -7.95 -13.38 37.05
C LEU A 576 -6.74 -12.55 37.52
N LEU A 577 -5.62 -12.61 36.79
CA LEU A 577 -4.47 -11.73 37.06
C LEU A 577 -4.78 -10.26 36.73
N ARG A 578 -5.58 -10.00 35.69
CA ARG A 578 -5.92 -8.63 35.27
C ARG A 578 -6.81 -7.92 36.29
N ASP A 579 -7.72 -8.67 36.90
CA ASP A 579 -8.69 -8.13 37.86
C ASP A 579 -8.15 -8.04 39.29
N SER A 580 -7.02 -8.70 39.58
CA SER A 580 -6.39 -8.66 40.90
C SER A 580 -5.41 -7.50 41.03
N ALA A 581 -5.92 -6.37 41.54
CA ALA A 581 -5.11 -5.19 41.87
C ALA A 581 -3.89 -5.52 42.76
N ARG A 582 -4.00 -6.54 43.62
CA ARG A 582 -2.90 -6.99 44.48
C ARG A 582 -1.78 -7.72 43.74
N VAL A 583 -2.10 -8.58 42.77
CA VAL A 583 -1.07 -9.30 42.02
C VAL A 583 -0.35 -8.36 41.05
N SER A 584 -1.09 -7.45 40.41
CA SER A 584 -0.50 -6.38 39.60
C SER A 584 0.40 -5.45 40.43
N ALA A 585 -0.06 -4.99 41.60
CA ALA A 585 0.76 -4.18 42.51
C ALA A 585 2.00 -4.93 43.01
N ARG A 586 1.92 -6.24 43.26
CA ARG A 586 3.06 -7.05 43.73
C ARG A 586 4.08 -7.32 42.63
N LEU A 587 3.63 -7.54 41.40
CA LEU A 587 4.50 -7.65 40.21
C LEU A 587 5.25 -6.33 39.96
N GLU A 588 4.58 -5.19 40.12
CA GLU A 588 5.17 -3.86 39.93
C GLU A 588 6.08 -3.44 41.11
N GLN A 589 5.68 -3.71 42.35
CA GLN A 589 6.39 -3.26 43.56
C GLN A 589 7.63 -4.12 43.88
N GLU A 590 7.61 -5.42 43.60
CA GLU A 590 8.76 -6.31 43.88
C GLU A 590 9.73 -6.45 42.70
N GLY A 591 9.38 -5.93 41.51
CA GLY A 591 10.20 -6.07 40.29
C GLY A 591 10.45 -7.53 39.89
N ARG A 592 9.58 -8.45 40.31
CA ARG A 592 9.74 -9.90 40.12
C ARG A 592 8.99 -10.36 38.88
N THR A 593 9.60 -11.31 38.17
CA THR A 593 8.93 -11.99 37.06
C THR A 593 7.83 -12.93 37.57
N LEU A 594 6.84 -13.19 36.73
CA LEU A 594 5.73 -14.10 37.05
C LEU A 594 6.23 -15.51 37.38
N GLU A 595 7.32 -15.92 36.75
CA GLU A 595 8.03 -17.17 36.96
C GLU A 595 8.71 -17.21 38.34
N ALA A 596 9.23 -16.08 38.84
CA ALA A 596 9.81 -16.02 40.18
C ALA A 596 8.73 -16.21 41.26
N ILE A 597 7.55 -15.61 41.06
CA ILE A 597 6.40 -15.81 41.94
C ILE A 597 5.91 -17.27 41.85
N ALA A 598 5.77 -17.83 40.65
CA ALA A 598 5.41 -19.24 40.45
C ALA A 598 6.39 -20.19 41.16
N THR A 599 7.69 -19.91 41.05
CA THR A 599 8.74 -20.71 41.72
C THR A 599 8.66 -20.58 43.24
N GLN A 600 8.43 -19.38 43.77
CA GLN A 600 8.24 -19.18 45.20
C GLN A 600 6.98 -19.91 45.70
N PHE A 601 5.88 -19.84 44.95
CA PHE A 601 4.64 -20.55 45.23
C PHE A 601 4.86 -22.07 45.25
N LEU A 602 5.57 -22.62 44.25
CA LEU A 602 5.99 -24.02 44.23
C LEU A 602 6.89 -24.39 45.42
N ASN A 603 7.82 -23.52 45.82
CA ASN A 603 8.72 -23.80 46.93
C ASN A 603 8.01 -23.74 48.30
N GLY A 604 6.96 -22.93 48.44
CA GLY A 604 6.15 -22.85 49.66
C GLY A 604 5.19 -24.03 49.77
N LEU A 605 4.11 -23.99 48.99
CA LEU A 605 3.04 -25.00 48.99
C LEU A 605 3.52 -26.36 48.47
N GLY A 606 4.35 -26.36 47.43
CA GLY A 606 4.88 -27.59 46.86
C GLY A 606 5.83 -28.31 47.81
N ARG A 607 6.49 -27.65 48.79
CA ARG A 607 7.29 -28.36 49.81
C ARG A 607 6.40 -29.15 50.77
N VAL A 608 5.29 -28.58 51.21
CA VAL A 608 4.31 -29.25 52.10
C VAL A 608 3.68 -30.46 51.39
N VAL A 609 3.32 -30.27 50.12
CA VAL A 609 2.75 -31.33 49.27
C VAL A 609 3.78 -32.39 48.92
N THR A 610 5.00 -32.00 48.51
CA THR A 610 6.10 -32.93 48.19
C THR A 610 6.50 -33.77 49.39
N GLU A 611 6.58 -33.18 50.59
CA GLU A 611 6.87 -33.91 51.82
C GLU A 611 5.75 -34.90 52.18
N SER A 612 4.49 -34.49 51.98
CA SER A 612 3.33 -35.37 52.19
C SER A 612 3.31 -36.52 51.17
N LEU A 613 3.65 -36.25 49.91
CA LEU A 613 3.79 -37.25 48.84
C LEU A 613 4.94 -38.22 49.13
N ARG A 614 6.12 -37.74 49.55
CA ARG A 614 7.25 -38.59 49.91
C ARG A 614 6.91 -39.56 51.04
N ARG A 615 6.16 -39.09 52.04
CA ARG A 615 5.67 -39.94 53.13
C ARG A 615 4.63 -40.94 52.64
N ALA A 616 3.67 -40.53 51.81
CA ALA A 616 2.70 -41.44 51.19
C ALA A 616 3.39 -42.57 50.40
N ILE A 617 4.38 -42.20 49.57
CA ILE A 617 5.22 -43.12 48.81
C ILE A 617 5.95 -44.09 49.75
N THR A 618 6.55 -43.58 50.83
CA THR A 618 7.31 -44.39 51.80
C THR A 618 6.41 -45.36 52.56
N VAL A 619 5.23 -44.92 53.01
CA VAL A 619 4.25 -45.75 53.72
C VAL A 619 3.77 -46.88 52.81
N ARG A 620 3.45 -46.59 51.54
CA ARG A 620 2.98 -47.59 50.59
C ARG A 620 4.06 -48.63 50.25
N ALA A 621 5.30 -48.19 50.05
CA ALA A 621 6.44 -49.09 49.88
C ALA A 621 6.65 -50.01 51.10
N SER A 622 6.42 -49.48 52.32
CA SER A 622 6.57 -50.21 53.57
C SER A 622 5.46 -51.27 53.78
N CYS A 623 4.21 -50.95 53.45
CA CYS A 623 3.09 -51.89 53.54
C CYS A 623 3.22 -53.06 52.55
N ARG A 624 3.75 -52.83 51.35
CA ARG A 624 3.98 -53.89 50.35
C ARG A 624 5.12 -54.84 50.71
N ARG A 625 6.22 -54.33 51.28
CA ARG A 625 7.31 -55.19 51.79
C ARG A 625 6.85 -56.13 52.90
N ARG A 626 5.90 -55.71 53.73
CA ARG A 626 5.29 -56.58 54.75
C ARG A 626 4.32 -57.60 54.15
N GLY A 627 3.61 -57.26 53.07
CA GLY A 627 2.72 -58.17 52.36
C GLY A 627 3.42 -59.25 51.52
N ASN A 628 4.65 -59.00 51.03
CA ASN A 628 5.46 -60.01 50.32
C ASN A 628 6.31 -60.89 51.27
N GLN A 629 6.30 -60.63 52.57
CA GLN A 629 6.99 -61.44 53.60
C GLN A 629 6.02 -62.35 54.39
N GLN A 630 4.72 -62.27 54.10
CA GLN A 630 3.70 -63.27 54.47
C GLN A 630 3.42 -64.13 53.25
#